data_AF-A0A3D5SM61-F1
#
_entry.id   AF-A0A3D5SM61-F1
#
_cell.length_a   1.000
_cell.length_b   1.000
_cell.length_c   1.000
_cell.angle_alpha   90.00
_cell.angle_beta   90.00
_cell.angle_gamma   90.00
#
_symmetry.space_group_name_H-M   'P 1'
#
loop_
_entity.id
_entity.type
_entity.pdbx_description
1 polymer ?
#
loop_
_entity_poly.entity_id
_entity_poly.type
_entity_poly.pdbx_seq_one_letter_code
_entity_poly.pdbx_strand_id
1 'polypeptide(L)'
;MAYAKRPDGLAEKLKRDRRAEMVPLAHGRAEQLLFRAANILSFGKYTHREEDRPQTEERLDVARRLSYHTRFLREVVMSTPQIDVMWNLSEVKRSLQFIVDHAADVDAKSASAAAKIFVRTQDEETRRFCLEGLSRMSNKKAKSELIRLSQLKDLDQAGKDLVISYLKTPRPPTEPVAASSQNSNAGRVDH
;
A
#
# COMPACT_ATOMS: atom_id res chain seq x y z
N MET A 1 14.41 -22.69 19.61
CA MET A 1 15.00 -21.67 20.51
C MET A 1 16.54 -21.64 20.52
N ALA A 2 17.22 -22.18 19.49
CA ALA A 2 18.70 -22.24 19.47
C ALA A 2 19.39 -20.88 19.26
N TYR A 3 18.71 -19.89 18.64
CA TYR A 3 19.28 -18.59 18.33
C TYR A 3 19.45 -17.67 19.56
N ALA A 4 18.67 -17.88 20.64
CA ALA A 4 18.74 -17.06 21.85
C ALA A 4 19.99 -17.34 22.70
N LYS A 5 20.71 -18.43 22.42
CA LYS A 5 21.92 -18.85 23.16
C LYS A 5 23.22 -18.28 22.58
N ARG A 6 23.17 -17.59 21.43
CA ARG A 6 24.34 -16.98 20.78
C ARG A 6 24.30 -15.45 20.98
N PRO A 7 25.44 -14.81 21.28
CA PRO A 7 25.50 -13.36 21.49
C PRO A 7 24.94 -12.57 20.29
N ASP A 8 25.16 -13.07 19.06
CA ASP A 8 24.66 -12.43 17.83
C ASP A 8 23.39 -13.08 17.26
N GLY A 9 22.86 -14.12 17.90
CA GLY A 9 21.82 -14.97 17.30
C GLY A 9 20.47 -14.28 17.14
N LEU A 10 20.16 -13.28 17.97
CA LEU A 10 18.98 -12.44 17.80
C LEU A 10 19.14 -11.50 16.59
N ALA A 11 20.30 -10.84 16.46
CA ALA A 11 20.57 -9.92 15.37
C ALA A 11 20.64 -10.65 14.02
N GLU A 12 21.28 -11.82 13.96
CA GLU A 12 21.28 -12.66 12.76
C GLU A 12 19.88 -13.15 12.38
N LYS A 13 19.06 -13.55 13.36
CA LYS A 13 17.67 -13.94 13.10
C LYS A 13 16.89 -12.76 12.55
N LEU A 14 17.02 -11.58 13.14
CA LEU A 14 16.33 -10.37 12.68
C LEU A 14 16.72 -10.01 11.24
N LYS A 15 18.01 -10.08 10.90
CA LYS A 15 18.50 -9.87 9.52
C LYS A 15 17.94 -10.93 8.56
N ARG A 16 17.87 -12.18 9.00
CA ARG A 16 17.32 -13.29 8.20
C ARG A 16 15.82 -13.11 7.92
N ASP A 17 15.06 -12.73 8.94
CA ASP A 17 13.62 -12.48 8.85
C ASP A 17 13.37 -11.26 7.95
N ARG A 18 14.16 -10.18 8.09
CA ARG A 18 14.11 -8.99 7.23
C ARG A 18 14.35 -9.33 5.75
N ARG A 19 15.39 -10.12 5.43
CA ARG A 19 15.67 -10.54 4.05
C ARG A 19 14.57 -11.41 3.44
N ALA A 20 13.92 -12.25 4.26
CA ALA A 20 12.79 -13.06 3.79
C ALA A 20 11.58 -12.19 3.42
N GLU A 21 11.40 -11.05 4.09
CA GLU A 21 10.32 -10.09 3.80
C GLU A 21 10.59 -9.22 2.56
N MET A 22 11.83 -9.13 2.08
CA MET A 22 12.16 -8.36 0.86
C MET A 22 11.84 -9.10 -0.44
N VAL A 23 11.83 -10.44 -0.44
CA VAL A 23 11.56 -11.28 -1.62
C VAL A 23 10.28 -10.93 -2.39
N PRO A 24 9.13 -10.60 -1.77
CA PRO A 24 7.94 -10.20 -2.52
C PRO A 24 8.03 -8.78 -3.12
N LEU A 25 9.06 -7.99 -2.83
CA LEU A 25 9.18 -6.59 -3.26
C LEU A 25 10.06 -6.40 -4.51
N ALA A 26 11.12 -7.18 -4.74
CA ALA A 26 11.82 -7.09 -6.04
C ALA A 26 11.26 -8.01 -7.11
N HIS A 27 10.32 -8.91 -6.76
CA HIS A 27 9.79 -9.90 -7.68
C HIS A 27 8.29 -9.75 -7.94
N GLY A 28 7.90 -9.82 -9.21
CA GLY A 28 6.50 -9.81 -9.63
C GLY A 28 5.74 -11.07 -9.17
N ARG A 29 4.39 -11.05 -9.21
CA ARG A 29 3.55 -12.19 -8.76
C ARG A 29 3.92 -13.53 -9.42
N ALA A 30 4.39 -13.52 -10.67
CA ALA A 30 4.82 -14.72 -11.39
C ALA A 30 6.15 -15.28 -10.85
N GLU A 31 7.12 -14.41 -10.57
CA GLU A 31 8.42 -14.77 -10.01
C GLU A 31 8.27 -15.28 -8.57
N GLN A 32 7.38 -14.67 -7.77
CA GLN A 32 7.03 -15.17 -6.43
C GLN A 32 6.48 -16.60 -6.45
N LEU A 33 5.66 -16.94 -7.45
CA LEU A 33 5.14 -18.29 -7.63
C LEU A 33 6.25 -19.27 -8.04
N LEU A 34 7.14 -18.86 -8.94
CA LEU A 34 8.31 -19.66 -9.33
C LEU A 34 9.25 -19.91 -8.14
N PHE A 35 9.52 -18.91 -7.30
CA PHE A 35 10.35 -19.10 -6.10
C PHE A 35 9.69 -20.01 -5.07
N ARG A 36 8.36 -19.93 -4.91
CA ARG A 36 7.62 -20.88 -4.06
C ARG A 36 7.70 -22.31 -4.60
N ALA A 37 7.53 -22.49 -5.91
CA ALA A 37 7.67 -23.80 -6.55
C ALA A 37 9.10 -24.34 -6.42
N ALA A 38 10.11 -23.52 -6.65
CA ALA A 38 11.52 -23.89 -6.49
C ALA A 38 11.88 -24.24 -5.04
N ASN A 39 11.30 -23.54 -4.06
CA ASN A 39 11.49 -23.85 -2.64
C ASN A 39 10.87 -25.21 -2.26
N ILE A 40 9.67 -25.51 -2.77
CA ILE A 40 9.02 -26.81 -2.56
C ILE A 40 9.80 -27.94 -3.25
N LEU A 41 10.20 -27.74 -4.51
CA LEU A 41 10.96 -28.73 -5.28
C LEU A 41 12.37 -28.97 -4.72
N SER A 42 12.95 -27.98 -4.03
CA SER A 42 14.24 -28.11 -3.36
C SER A 42 14.13 -28.61 -1.91
N PHE A 43 12.96 -29.08 -1.45
CA PHE A 43 12.74 -29.51 -0.07
C PHE A 43 13.18 -28.44 0.97
N GLY A 44 12.98 -27.16 0.67
CA GLY A 44 13.37 -26.09 1.59
C GLY A 44 14.83 -25.61 1.48
N LYS A 45 15.67 -26.22 0.63
CA LYS A 45 17.09 -25.82 0.49
C LYS A 45 17.29 -24.55 -0.33
N TYR A 46 16.40 -24.22 -1.26
CA TYR A 46 16.49 -23.00 -2.05
C TYR A 46 15.67 -21.87 -1.42
N THR A 47 16.36 -20.97 -0.70
CA THR A 47 15.81 -19.65 -0.35
C THR A 47 16.43 -18.61 -1.27
N HIS A 48 15.66 -18.10 -2.23
CA HIS A 48 16.05 -16.89 -2.97
C HIS A 48 16.08 -15.73 -1.98
N ARG A 49 17.21 -15.03 -1.91
CA ARG A 49 17.43 -13.90 -1.00
C ARG A 49 17.94 -12.74 -1.83
N GLU A 50 17.28 -11.61 -1.70
CA GLU A 50 17.77 -10.37 -2.29
C GLU A 50 18.90 -9.79 -1.43
N GLU A 51 19.84 -9.11 -2.07
CA GLU A 51 20.87 -8.32 -1.39
C GLU A 51 20.22 -7.15 -0.63
N ASP A 52 20.66 -6.90 0.61
CA ASP A 52 20.25 -5.74 1.41
C ASP A 52 20.74 -4.45 0.69
N ARG A 53 19.90 -3.89 -0.18
CA ARG A 53 20.12 -2.56 -0.76
C ARG A 53 19.29 -1.54 0.02
N PRO A 54 19.82 -0.35 0.35
CA PRO A 54 19.10 0.67 1.12
C PRO A 54 17.72 1.02 0.52
N GLN A 55 17.62 1.05 -0.80
CA GLN A 55 16.38 1.31 -1.54
C GLN A 55 15.30 0.21 -1.32
N THR A 56 15.69 -1.03 -1.00
CA THR A 56 14.76 -2.13 -0.74
C THR A 56 14.20 -2.07 0.68
N GLU A 57 14.99 -1.63 1.66
CA GLU A 57 14.54 -1.44 3.04
C GLU A 57 13.47 -0.33 3.15
N GLU A 58 13.67 0.80 2.47
CA GLU A 58 12.68 1.89 2.43
C GLU A 58 11.34 1.42 1.83
N ARG A 59 11.38 0.67 0.73
CA ARG A 59 10.17 0.11 0.10
C ARG A 59 9.48 -0.90 1.00
N LEU A 60 10.25 -1.70 1.75
CA LEU A 60 9.71 -2.64 2.72
C LEU A 60 8.99 -1.93 3.87
N ASP A 61 9.56 -0.86 4.39
CA ASP A 61 8.95 -0.10 5.48
C ASP A 61 7.68 0.61 5.01
N VAL A 62 7.66 1.17 3.78
CA VAL A 62 6.42 1.67 3.17
C VAL A 62 5.38 0.56 3.04
N ALA A 63 5.75 -0.61 2.53
CA ALA A 63 4.83 -1.74 2.37
C ALA A 63 4.24 -2.23 3.71
N ARG A 64 5.05 -2.28 4.77
CA ARG A 64 4.58 -2.62 6.13
C ARG A 64 3.60 -1.58 6.67
N ARG A 65 3.92 -0.29 6.51
CA ARG A 65 3.03 0.81 6.93
C ARG A 65 1.72 0.80 6.14
N LEU A 66 1.78 0.57 4.83
CA LEU A 66 0.61 0.39 3.97
C LEU A 66 -0.27 -0.76 4.48
N SER A 67 0.33 -1.92 4.78
CA SER A 67 -0.38 -3.08 5.33
C SER A 67 -1.07 -2.77 6.66
N TYR A 68 -0.37 -2.06 7.56
CA TYR A 68 -0.93 -1.59 8.82
C TYR A 68 -2.15 -0.69 8.61
N HIS A 69 -2.01 0.38 7.82
CA HIS A 69 -3.10 1.34 7.58
C HIS A 69 -4.26 0.69 6.83
N THR A 70 -3.99 -0.22 5.89
CA THR A 70 -5.01 -1.02 5.21
C THR A 70 -5.82 -1.86 6.21
N ARG A 71 -5.13 -2.56 7.13
CA ARG A 71 -5.79 -3.40 8.13
C ARG A 71 -6.63 -2.54 9.07
N PHE A 72 -6.10 -1.43 9.54
CA PHE A 72 -6.82 -0.47 10.38
C PHE A 72 -8.10 0.04 9.71
N LEU A 73 -8.02 0.56 8.48
CA LEU A 73 -9.21 1.06 7.76
C LEU A 73 -10.23 -0.05 7.51
N ARG A 74 -9.77 -1.30 7.32
CA ARG A 74 -10.67 -2.46 7.21
C ARG A 74 -11.39 -2.76 8.52
N GLU A 75 -10.72 -2.63 9.66
CA GLU A 75 -11.31 -2.80 10.99
C GLU A 75 -12.36 -1.72 11.28
N VAL A 76 -12.06 -0.46 10.92
CA VAL A 76 -13.00 0.67 11.00
C VAL A 76 -14.29 0.35 10.22
N VAL A 77 -14.20 -0.15 8.98
CA VAL A 77 -15.41 -0.49 8.19
C VAL A 77 -16.09 -1.79 8.62
N MET A 78 -15.45 -2.65 9.42
CA MET A 78 -16.08 -3.88 9.90
C MET A 78 -16.83 -3.69 11.21
N SER A 79 -16.42 -2.72 12.02
CA SER A 79 -16.91 -2.53 13.39
C SER A 79 -18.25 -1.80 13.51
N THR A 80 -18.58 -0.88 12.59
CA THR A 80 -19.76 -0.02 12.80
C THR A 80 -20.39 0.52 11.50
N PRO A 81 -21.71 0.79 11.51
CA PRO A 81 -22.39 1.56 10.47
C PRO A 81 -22.12 3.08 10.54
N GLN A 82 -21.82 3.66 11.71
CA GLN A 82 -21.55 5.09 11.89
C GLN A 82 -20.13 5.32 12.39
N ILE A 83 -19.22 5.63 11.46
CA ILE A 83 -17.77 5.73 11.75
C ILE A 83 -17.47 6.92 12.65
N ASP A 84 -18.11 8.05 12.39
CA ASP A 84 -17.83 9.34 13.03
C ASP A 84 -18.13 9.37 14.53
N VAL A 85 -18.97 8.44 14.99
CA VAL A 85 -19.40 8.35 16.40
C VAL A 85 -18.48 7.43 17.19
N MET A 86 -18.01 6.33 16.60
CA MET A 86 -17.30 5.27 17.32
C MET A 86 -15.78 5.33 17.20
N TRP A 87 -15.27 5.99 16.17
CA TRP A 87 -13.83 6.03 15.89
C TRP A 87 -13.29 7.44 15.96
N ASN A 88 -12.01 7.54 16.32
CA ASN A 88 -11.28 8.79 16.24
C ASN A 88 -11.04 9.16 14.76
N LEU A 89 -11.81 10.11 14.24
CA LEU A 89 -11.70 10.55 12.86
C LEU A 89 -10.31 11.10 12.50
N SER A 90 -9.56 11.66 13.46
CA SER A 90 -8.18 12.10 13.19
C SER A 90 -7.26 10.93 12.86
N GLU A 91 -7.45 9.75 13.48
CA GLU A 91 -6.68 8.54 13.15
C GLU A 91 -7.12 7.93 11.81
N VAL A 92 -8.41 7.98 11.51
CA VAL A 92 -8.95 7.58 10.20
C VAL A 92 -8.38 8.46 9.09
N LYS A 93 -8.43 9.79 9.25
CA LYS A 93 -7.85 10.76 8.32
C LYS A 93 -6.35 10.55 8.16
N ARG A 94 -5.60 10.39 9.25
CA ARG A 94 -4.15 10.09 9.18
C ARG A 94 -3.85 8.83 8.39
N SER A 95 -4.66 7.79 8.56
CA SER A 95 -4.49 6.54 7.82
C SER A 95 -4.88 6.67 6.36
N LEU A 96 -5.95 7.40 6.04
CA LEU A 96 -6.33 7.72 4.67
C LEU A 96 -5.27 8.57 3.98
N GLN A 97 -4.72 9.59 4.65
CA GLN A 97 -3.64 10.42 4.12
C GLN A 97 -2.42 9.58 3.76
N PHE A 98 -2.01 8.67 4.65
CA PHE A 98 -0.87 7.79 4.36
C PHE A 98 -1.11 6.94 3.10
N ILE A 99 -2.35 6.47 2.89
CA ILE A 99 -2.76 5.75 1.69
C ILE A 99 -2.75 6.67 0.44
N VAL A 100 -3.17 7.93 0.56
CA VAL A 100 -3.14 8.94 -0.51
C VAL A 100 -1.70 9.22 -0.94
N ASP A 101 -0.80 9.42 0.02
CA ASP A 101 0.61 9.74 -0.22
C ASP A 101 1.35 8.62 -0.97
N HIS A 102 0.88 7.37 -0.82
CA HIS A 102 1.48 6.19 -1.41
C HIS A 102 0.54 5.48 -2.40
N ALA A 103 -0.42 6.21 -2.99
CA ALA A 103 -1.52 5.65 -3.78
C ALA A 103 -1.09 4.76 -4.95
N ALA A 104 0.13 4.93 -5.47
CA ALA A 104 0.70 4.11 -6.54
C ALA A 104 0.90 2.64 -6.14
N ASP A 105 1.23 2.39 -4.86
CA ASP A 105 1.58 1.06 -4.33
C ASP A 105 0.42 0.40 -3.55
N VAL A 106 -0.75 1.04 -3.53
CA VAL A 106 -1.88 0.64 -2.70
C VAL A 106 -2.69 -0.51 -3.34
N ASP A 107 -3.09 -1.46 -2.49
CA ASP A 107 -3.84 -2.64 -2.89
C ASP A 107 -5.35 -2.40 -3.10
N ALA A 108 -6.02 -3.39 -3.70
CA ALA A 108 -7.46 -3.34 -3.94
C ALA A 108 -8.30 -3.30 -2.64
N LYS A 109 -7.76 -3.78 -1.51
CA LYS A 109 -8.48 -3.84 -0.24
C LYS A 109 -8.60 -2.45 0.36
N SER A 110 -7.55 -1.65 0.26
CA SER A 110 -7.52 -0.25 0.67
C SER A 110 -8.54 0.57 -0.10
N ALA A 111 -8.61 0.39 -1.43
CA ALA A 111 -9.63 1.03 -2.26
C ALA A 111 -11.05 0.67 -1.79
N SER A 112 -11.31 -0.61 -1.50
CA SER A 112 -12.62 -1.04 -0.99
C SER A 112 -12.92 -0.47 0.39
N ALA A 113 -11.92 -0.37 1.28
CA ALA A 113 -12.09 0.23 2.60
C ALA A 113 -12.41 1.72 2.49
N ALA A 114 -11.62 2.50 1.73
CA ALA A 114 -11.87 3.92 1.50
C ALA A 114 -13.29 4.19 0.95
N ALA A 115 -13.72 3.42 -0.05
CA ALA A 115 -15.06 3.55 -0.62
C ALA A 115 -16.18 3.23 0.38
N LYS A 116 -15.96 2.28 1.31
CA LYS A 116 -16.92 1.98 2.38
C LYS A 116 -16.93 3.04 3.47
N ILE A 117 -15.77 3.60 3.81
CA ILE A 117 -15.67 4.71 4.78
C ILE A 117 -16.45 5.91 4.24
N PHE A 118 -16.24 6.28 2.97
CA PHE A 118 -16.97 7.38 2.32
C PHE A 118 -18.49 7.29 2.51
N VAL A 119 -19.08 6.11 2.33
CA VAL A 119 -20.54 5.90 2.44
C VAL A 119 -21.03 5.98 3.89
N ARG A 120 -20.14 5.76 4.88
CA ARG A 120 -20.49 5.61 6.30
C ARG A 120 -20.06 6.78 7.18
N THR A 121 -19.46 7.79 6.58
CA THR A 121 -19.05 9.03 7.25
C THR A 121 -19.89 10.19 6.72
N GLN A 122 -20.26 11.09 7.61
CA GLN A 122 -20.85 12.40 7.32
C GLN A 122 -19.80 13.52 7.38
N ASP A 123 -18.58 13.22 7.86
CA ASP A 123 -17.47 14.17 7.87
C ASP A 123 -16.97 14.44 6.45
N GLU A 124 -17.17 15.68 6.00
CA GLU A 124 -16.90 16.10 4.63
C GLU A 124 -15.41 15.99 4.27
N GLU A 125 -14.52 16.30 5.21
CA GLU A 125 -13.07 16.20 5.01
C GLU A 125 -12.64 14.74 4.83
N THR A 126 -13.16 13.81 5.64
CA THR A 126 -12.92 12.38 5.50
C THR A 126 -13.44 11.87 4.16
N ARG A 127 -14.60 12.34 3.70
CA ARG A 127 -15.13 12.03 2.35
C ARG A 127 -14.16 12.48 1.26
N ARG A 128 -13.61 13.70 1.35
CA ARG A 128 -12.61 14.22 0.40
C ARG A 128 -11.36 13.33 0.36
N PHE A 129 -10.80 12.97 1.52
CA PHE A 129 -9.62 12.09 1.57
C PHE A 129 -9.88 10.71 0.95
N CYS A 130 -11.08 10.15 1.14
CA CYS A 130 -11.45 8.88 0.51
C CYS A 130 -11.46 8.99 -1.02
N LEU A 131 -12.07 10.05 -1.56
CA LEU A 131 -12.16 10.24 -3.01
C LEU A 131 -10.82 10.61 -3.65
N GLU A 132 -10.00 11.40 -2.95
CA GLU A 132 -8.64 11.70 -3.36
C GLU A 132 -7.76 10.45 -3.41
N GLY A 133 -7.85 9.60 -2.38
CA GLY A 133 -7.14 8.32 -2.39
C GLY A 133 -7.58 7.47 -3.57
N LEU A 134 -8.89 7.33 -3.78
CA LEU A 134 -9.45 6.54 -4.88
C LEU A 134 -9.09 7.09 -6.27
N SER A 135 -8.97 8.41 -6.43
CA SER A 135 -8.65 9.02 -7.73
C SER A 135 -7.18 8.88 -8.10
N ARG A 136 -6.28 8.93 -7.10
CA ARG A 136 -4.83 8.75 -7.26
C ARG A 136 -4.40 7.29 -7.38
N MET A 137 -5.18 6.35 -6.84
CA MET A 137 -4.89 4.92 -6.96
C MET A 137 -4.93 4.46 -8.43
N SER A 138 -3.87 3.78 -8.86
CA SER A 138 -3.72 3.25 -10.22
C SER A 138 -4.51 1.96 -10.48
N ASN A 139 -5.00 1.31 -9.41
CA ASN A 139 -5.61 -0.01 -9.51
C ASN A 139 -7.05 0.01 -10.08
N LYS A 140 -7.43 -1.06 -10.80
CA LYS A 140 -8.77 -1.20 -11.42
C LYS A 140 -9.90 -1.13 -10.39
N LYS A 141 -9.63 -1.59 -9.17
CA LYS A 141 -10.63 -1.63 -8.08
C LYS A 141 -11.03 -0.20 -7.68
N ALA A 142 -10.09 0.71 -7.50
CA ALA A 142 -10.37 2.10 -7.16
C ALA A 142 -11.25 2.79 -8.21
N LYS A 143 -10.96 2.60 -9.50
CA LYS A 143 -11.81 3.09 -10.58
C LYS A 143 -13.23 2.52 -10.53
N SER A 144 -13.36 1.21 -10.30
CA SER A 144 -14.68 0.57 -10.17
C SER A 144 -15.46 1.09 -8.95
N GLU A 145 -14.78 1.37 -7.85
CA GLU A 145 -15.42 1.92 -6.65
C GLU A 145 -15.88 3.37 -6.88
N LEU A 146 -15.10 4.23 -7.54
CA LEU A 146 -15.54 5.60 -7.87
C LEU A 146 -16.81 5.61 -8.74
N ILE A 147 -16.86 4.75 -9.77
CA ILE A 147 -18.05 4.61 -10.62
C ILE A 147 -19.25 4.07 -9.81
N ARG A 148 -19.00 3.09 -8.92
CA ARG A 148 -20.05 2.57 -8.04
C ARG A 148 -20.59 3.66 -7.11
N LEU A 149 -19.71 4.48 -6.53
CA LEU A 149 -20.09 5.58 -5.65
C LEU A 149 -20.96 6.62 -6.37
N SER A 150 -20.67 6.94 -7.63
CA SER A 150 -21.49 7.89 -8.40
C SER A 150 -22.89 7.37 -8.75
N GLN A 151 -23.11 6.05 -8.65
CA GLN A 151 -24.38 5.39 -8.94
C GLN A 151 -25.21 5.12 -7.67
N LEU A 152 -24.70 5.45 -6.47
CA LEU A 152 -25.43 5.23 -5.23
C LEU A 152 -26.65 6.14 -5.15
N LYS A 153 -27.83 5.53 -5.02
CA LYS A 153 -29.10 6.26 -4.90
C LYS A 153 -29.22 6.98 -3.56
N ASP A 154 -28.79 6.32 -2.49
CA ASP A 154 -28.94 6.76 -1.10
C ASP A 154 -27.89 7.80 -0.67
N LEU A 155 -27.01 8.22 -1.58
CA LEU A 155 -26.07 9.30 -1.32
C LEU A 155 -26.79 10.66 -1.39
N ASP A 156 -26.50 11.53 -0.43
CA ASP A 156 -26.95 12.91 -0.42
C ASP A 156 -26.46 13.67 -1.66
N GLN A 157 -27.10 14.80 -1.97
CA GLN A 157 -26.73 15.59 -3.16
C GLN A 157 -25.28 16.09 -3.06
N ALA A 158 -24.86 16.54 -1.87
CA ALA A 158 -23.49 16.99 -1.62
C ALA A 158 -22.45 15.89 -1.89
N GLY A 159 -22.69 14.66 -1.43
CA GLY A 159 -21.83 13.52 -1.71
C GLY A 159 -21.81 13.15 -3.19
N LYS A 160 -22.95 13.21 -3.89
CA LYS A 160 -23.02 12.97 -5.34
C LYS A 160 -22.20 13.99 -6.11
N ASP A 161 -22.37 15.27 -5.81
CA ASP A 161 -21.63 16.36 -6.45
C ASP A 161 -20.13 16.22 -6.22
N LEU A 162 -19.74 15.82 -5.00
CA LEU A 162 -18.34 15.55 -4.66
C LEU A 162 -17.77 14.37 -5.45
N VAL A 163 -18.48 13.25 -5.59
CA VAL A 163 -17.99 12.12 -6.40
C VAL A 163 -17.86 12.51 -7.87
N ILE A 164 -18.83 13.26 -8.41
CA ILE A 164 -18.82 13.71 -9.80
C ILE A 164 -17.64 14.65 -10.08
N SER A 165 -17.29 15.53 -9.14
CA SER A 165 -16.14 16.43 -9.32
C SER A 165 -14.84 15.63 -9.48
N TYR A 166 -14.61 14.62 -8.64
CA TYR A 166 -13.43 13.75 -8.71
C TYR A 166 -13.40 12.83 -9.94
N LEU A 167 -14.57 12.47 -10.50
CA LEU A 167 -14.63 11.73 -11.77
C LEU A 167 -14.28 12.61 -12.98
N LYS A 168 -14.57 13.91 -12.90
CA LYS A 168 -14.28 14.88 -13.97
C LYS A 168 -12.84 15.40 -13.94
N THR A 169 -12.17 15.36 -12.79
CA THR A 169 -10.79 15.81 -12.67
C THR A 169 -9.86 14.95 -13.54
N PRO A 170 -9.11 15.54 -14.48
CA PRO A 170 -8.08 14.84 -15.23
C PRO A 170 -7.07 14.24 -14.24
N ARG A 171 -6.80 12.94 -14.33
CA ARG A 171 -5.80 12.31 -13.46
C ARG A 171 -4.43 12.88 -13.82
N PRO A 172 -3.62 13.31 -12.83
CA PRO A 172 -2.23 13.60 -13.11
C PRO A 172 -1.58 12.33 -13.68
N PRO A 173 -0.64 12.45 -14.64
CA PRO A 173 0.09 11.30 -15.15
C PRO A 173 0.72 10.56 -13.97
N THR A 174 0.41 9.27 -13.82
CA THR A 174 1.18 8.38 -12.95
C THR A 174 2.59 8.32 -13.53
N GLU A 175 3.51 9.10 -12.97
CA GLU A 175 4.93 8.90 -13.29
C GLU A 175 5.27 7.46 -12.90
N PRO A 176 5.75 6.64 -13.85
CA PRO A 176 6.30 5.35 -13.48
C PRO A 176 7.46 5.64 -12.54
N VAL A 177 7.52 4.91 -11.41
CA VAL A 177 8.71 4.85 -10.56
C VAL A 177 9.81 4.20 -11.40
N ALA A 178 10.41 4.99 -12.28
CA ALA A 178 11.54 4.59 -13.08
C ALA A 178 12.69 4.38 -12.11
N ALA A 179 13.24 3.16 -12.16
CA ALA A 179 14.49 2.81 -11.54
C ALA A 179 15.49 3.94 -11.77
N SER A 180 15.88 4.62 -10.69
CA SER A 180 17.03 5.53 -10.70
C SER A 180 18.29 4.68 -10.84
N SER A 181 18.54 4.22 -12.07
CA SER A 181 19.84 3.75 -12.51
C SER A 181 20.75 4.97 -12.55
N GLN A 182 21.35 5.30 -11.40
CA GLN A 182 22.51 6.18 -11.37
C GLN A 182 23.67 5.45 -12.06
N ASN A 183 23.79 5.65 -13.38
CA ASN A 183 25.05 5.50 -14.07
C ASN A 183 25.91 6.71 -13.68
N SER A 184 26.61 6.61 -12.55
CA SER A 184 27.70 7.52 -12.21
C SER A 184 28.83 7.30 -13.22
N ASN A 185 28.92 8.29 -14.11
CA ASN A 185 29.90 8.47 -15.15
C ASN A 185 31.33 8.40 -14.56
N ALA A 186 32.13 7.43 -15.01
CA ALA A 186 33.55 7.34 -14.73
C ALA A 186 34.29 8.40 -15.57
N GLY A 187 34.46 9.60 -14.99
CA GLY A 187 35.27 10.68 -15.55
C GLY A 187 36.72 10.60 -15.10
N ARG A 188 37.52 9.90 -15.89
CA ARG A 188 38.90 10.22 -16.33
C ARG A 188 39.64 11.35 -15.57
N VAL A 189 40.73 10.97 -14.89
CA VAL A 189 41.84 11.89 -14.56
C VAL A 189 43.05 11.37 -15.33
N ASP A 190 43.49 12.14 -16.33
CA ASP A 190 44.70 11.86 -17.09
C ASP A 190 45.96 12.11 -16.20
N HIS A 191 47.01 11.32 -16.47
CA HIS A 191 48.33 11.34 -15.84
C HIS A 191 49.16 12.58 -16.19
#